data_AF-A0AAW0BNL2-F1
#
_entry.id   AF-A0AAW0BNL2-F1
#
_cell.length_a   1.000
_cell.length_b   1.000
_cell.length_c   1.000
_cell.angle_alpha   90.00
_cell.angle_beta   90.00
_cell.angle_gamma   90.00
#
_symmetry.space_group_name_H-M   'P 1'
#
loop_
_entity.id
_entity.type
_entity.pdbx_description
1 polymer ?
#
loop_
_entity_poly.entity_id
_entity_poly.type
_entity_poly.pdbx_seq_one_letter_code
_entity_poly.pdbx_strand_id
1 'polypeptide(L)'
;MAEPATLLSLPNELLIIIFENPKFPVDHLATLSLLCRRLHFLALPIYFARSGMPSPTKSAHIHLSKDGHDMLAALTMALFITSMEDITCIFPHPSCTSVLPLIPHLNRFRRFVAKFPSVGRVTLQLDARNSMCNSTGDDAALRAWSSCFGGLLNCLVERRCSELTVRYGGYLTRSYELTVPPGLAKFRVRNVLRAMRALLFRSQSGKELDQTFCRSAEQGKQRGALPAISSKAARSSTLRSLRIQSAVLVMPPSLNWTLSALRSCPITSLTLFQISLELEIWAAALTLIASAAPNLTDLSLSELDAIAAVDILKFCSRLPRLTNLEIGDNLEAAGTPTQCRAGKGSWPEFRHLVSLRAPADFVRHFMLPRTSLRKLTSLCILFYGKTHMSDISVKLLGVGQLMAERRLSPNLTLSLSLYSETMVSDFDEVEELSDYVKQYIVCVGSLTLEVAPFSPVDLARWIRLFPSVQQVCLNFRTKPPDVRSYTKRLLQVVNKDRGYLQTIVVDGKTHVLDSESTVQIIRKTRYYLS
;
A
#
# COMPACT_ATOMS: atom_id res chain seq x y z
N MET A 1 62.44 -14.01 -23.31
CA MET A 1 61.29 -13.51 -24.10
C MET A 1 60.24 -13.03 -23.10
N ALA A 2 59.85 -11.76 -23.14
CA ALA A 2 58.82 -11.26 -22.23
C ALA A 2 57.46 -11.86 -22.62
N GLU A 3 56.71 -12.39 -21.66
CA GLU A 3 55.34 -12.84 -21.92
C GLU A 3 54.50 -11.65 -22.41
N PRO A 4 53.62 -11.86 -23.41
CA PRO A 4 52.73 -10.80 -23.86
C PRO A 4 51.85 -10.34 -22.68
N ALA A 5 51.80 -9.03 -22.45
CA ALA A 5 50.95 -8.46 -21.41
C ALA A 5 49.49 -8.84 -21.69
N THR A 6 48.86 -9.54 -20.74
CA THR A 6 47.46 -9.96 -20.83
C THR A 6 46.57 -8.99 -20.05
N LEU A 7 45.26 -8.98 -20.31
CA LEU A 7 44.34 -8.16 -19.52
C LEU A 7 44.46 -8.44 -18.01
N LEU A 8 44.71 -9.70 -17.64
CA LEU A 8 44.88 -10.13 -16.25
C LEU A 8 46.22 -9.69 -15.63
N SER A 9 47.20 -9.21 -16.40
CA SER A 9 48.43 -8.64 -15.85
C SER A 9 48.28 -7.18 -15.41
N LEU A 10 47.18 -6.50 -15.77
CA LEU A 10 46.92 -5.13 -15.32
C LEU A 10 46.59 -5.10 -13.81
N PRO A 11 46.98 -4.04 -13.06
CA PRO A 11 46.50 -3.78 -11.70
C PRO A 11 44.98 -3.59 -11.62
N ASN A 12 44.40 -3.77 -10.42
CA ASN A 12 42.95 -3.67 -10.22
C ASN A 12 42.42 -2.27 -10.55
N GLU A 13 43.20 -1.24 -10.22
CA GLU A 13 42.86 0.17 -10.42
C GLU A 13 42.65 0.46 -11.90
N LEU A 14 43.56 -0.04 -12.75
CA LEU A 14 43.43 0.12 -14.20
C LEU A 14 42.23 -0.66 -14.75
N LEU A 15 41.99 -1.88 -14.26
CA LEU A 15 40.81 -2.66 -14.66
C LEU A 15 39.51 -1.96 -14.28
N ILE A 16 39.43 -1.38 -13.08
CA ILE A 16 38.26 -0.61 -12.62
C ILE A 16 38.04 0.59 -13.55
N ILE A 17 39.08 1.38 -13.84
CA ILE A 17 38.98 2.53 -14.76
C ILE A 17 38.47 2.09 -16.15
N ILE A 18 38.95 0.95 -16.66
CA ILE A 18 38.51 0.40 -17.95
C ILE A 18 37.03 0.00 -17.88
N PHE A 19 36.61 -0.69 -16.82
CA PHE A 19 35.24 -1.19 -16.66
C PHE A 19 34.22 -0.08 -16.35
N GLU A 20 34.63 0.96 -15.63
CA GLU A 20 33.84 2.15 -15.32
C GLU A 20 33.67 3.07 -16.53
N ASN A 21 34.51 2.93 -17.56
CA ASN A 21 34.38 3.71 -18.78
C ASN A 21 32.97 3.49 -19.40
N PRO A 22 32.18 4.57 -19.61
CA PRO A 22 30.84 4.44 -20.18
C PRO A 22 30.81 3.79 -21.57
N LYS A 23 31.92 3.87 -22.32
CA LYS A 23 32.08 3.23 -23.64
C LYS A 23 32.25 1.71 -23.55
N PHE A 24 32.62 1.18 -22.39
CA PHE A 24 32.70 -0.26 -22.18
C PHE A 24 31.28 -0.85 -22.14
N PRO A 25 30.93 -1.87 -22.96
CA PRO A 25 29.57 -2.43 -22.97
C PRO A 25 29.20 -3.09 -21.62
N VAL A 26 27.99 -2.80 -21.12
CA VAL A 26 27.53 -3.33 -19.83
C VAL A 26 27.40 -4.85 -19.85
N ASP A 27 26.92 -5.43 -20.95
CA ASP A 27 26.75 -6.88 -21.09
C ASP A 27 28.08 -7.65 -21.04
N HIS A 28 29.16 -7.00 -21.46
CA HIS A 28 30.50 -7.57 -21.36
C HIS A 28 30.97 -7.66 -19.91
N LEU A 29 30.55 -6.76 -19.00
CA LEU A 29 30.92 -6.83 -17.58
C LEU A 29 30.36 -8.09 -16.91
N ALA A 30 29.10 -8.44 -17.21
CA ALA A 30 28.50 -9.67 -16.74
C ALA A 30 29.25 -10.90 -17.27
N THR A 31 29.60 -10.91 -18.56
CA THR A 31 30.36 -12.01 -19.17
C THR A 31 31.77 -12.13 -18.58
N LEU A 32 32.48 -11.02 -18.41
CA LEU A 32 33.82 -10.97 -17.80
C LEU A 32 33.83 -11.53 -16.39
N SER A 33 32.76 -11.28 -15.62
CA SER A 33 32.65 -11.80 -14.26
C SER A 33 32.68 -13.34 -14.18
N LEU A 34 32.31 -14.02 -15.27
CA LEU A 34 32.29 -15.48 -15.34
C LEU A 34 33.65 -16.10 -15.66
N LEU A 35 34.63 -15.30 -16.11
CA LEU A 35 35.90 -15.82 -16.59
C LEU A 35 36.83 -16.22 -15.44
N CYS A 36 36.92 -15.41 -14.36
CA CYS A 36 37.74 -15.75 -13.20
C CYS A 36 37.28 -15.01 -11.93
N ARG A 37 37.70 -15.53 -10.77
CA ARG A 37 37.34 -14.97 -9.45
C ARG A 37 37.74 -13.49 -9.29
N ARG A 38 38.90 -13.09 -9.84
CA ARG A 38 39.35 -11.69 -9.75
C ARG A 38 38.41 -10.76 -10.51
N LEU A 39 38.10 -11.09 -11.77
CA LEU A 39 37.17 -10.31 -12.58
C LEU A 39 35.75 -10.35 -12.01
N HIS A 40 35.34 -11.45 -11.38
CA HIS A 40 34.06 -11.55 -10.68
C HIS A 40 33.85 -10.42 -9.66
N PHE A 41 34.83 -10.18 -8.79
CA PHE A 41 34.74 -9.16 -7.74
C PHE A 41 34.95 -7.73 -8.24
N LEU A 42 35.53 -7.54 -9.43
CA LEU A 42 35.71 -6.22 -10.03
C LEU A 42 34.54 -5.82 -10.95
N ALA A 43 34.13 -6.73 -11.85
CA ALA A 43 33.17 -6.42 -12.91
C ALA A 43 31.73 -6.39 -12.43
N LEU A 44 31.31 -7.29 -11.52
CA LEU A 44 29.91 -7.33 -11.06
C LEU A 44 29.47 -6.09 -10.27
N PRO A 45 30.25 -5.54 -9.33
CA PRO A 45 29.87 -4.30 -8.66
C PRO A 45 29.66 -3.15 -9.64
N ILE A 46 30.54 -3.04 -10.65
CA ILE A 46 30.44 -2.02 -11.70
C ILE A 46 29.22 -2.28 -12.59
N TYR A 47 28.97 -3.53 -12.96
CA TYR A 47 27.76 -3.93 -13.69
C TYR A 47 26.50 -3.51 -12.94
N PHE A 48 26.39 -3.84 -11.65
CA PHE A 48 25.23 -3.47 -10.84
C PHE A 48 25.08 -1.95 -10.70
N ALA A 49 26.16 -1.22 -10.44
CA ALA A 49 26.13 0.24 -10.36
C ALA A 49 25.64 0.87 -11.68
N ARG A 50 26.15 0.40 -12.82
CA ARG A 50 25.75 0.89 -14.17
C ARG A 50 24.32 0.50 -14.54
N SER A 51 23.80 -0.60 -14.00
CA SER A 51 22.40 -1.01 -14.15
C SER A 51 21.45 -0.36 -13.12
N GLY A 52 21.90 0.66 -12.37
CA GLY A 52 21.06 1.39 -11.42
C GLY A 52 20.85 0.69 -10.08
N MET A 53 21.70 -0.28 -9.74
CA MET A 53 21.65 -1.05 -8.49
C MET A 53 22.99 -1.00 -7.73
N PRO A 54 23.43 0.18 -7.26
CA PRO A 54 24.76 0.34 -6.64
C PRO A 54 24.93 -0.42 -5.31
N SER A 55 23.84 -0.87 -4.68
CA SER A 55 23.88 -1.59 -3.39
C SER A 55 22.88 -2.75 -3.39
N PRO A 56 23.19 -3.86 -4.09
CA PRO A 56 22.24 -4.97 -4.29
C PRO A 56 21.88 -5.71 -2.99
N THR A 57 22.66 -5.55 -1.91
CA THR A 57 22.34 -6.07 -0.57
C THR A 57 21.26 -5.25 0.14
N LYS A 58 21.14 -3.94 -0.17
CA LYS A 58 20.15 -3.04 0.44
C LYS A 58 18.84 -3.03 -0.33
N SER A 59 18.92 -2.86 -1.64
CA SER A 59 17.73 -2.85 -2.50
C SER A 59 18.06 -3.41 -3.88
N ALA A 60 17.24 -4.34 -4.35
CA ALA A 60 17.34 -4.91 -5.68
C ALA A 60 16.00 -4.79 -6.43
N HIS A 61 16.02 -4.11 -7.57
CA HIS A 61 14.91 -4.04 -8.51
C HIS A 61 15.18 -4.95 -9.71
N ILE A 62 14.42 -6.03 -9.81
CA ILE A 62 14.65 -7.13 -10.75
C ILE A 62 13.50 -7.18 -11.74
N HIS A 63 13.79 -6.96 -13.02
CA HIS A 63 12.85 -7.18 -14.11
C HIS A 63 13.18 -8.51 -14.78
N LEU A 64 12.24 -9.45 -14.77
CA LEU A 64 12.46 -10.77 -15.37
C LEU A 64 12.21 -10.73 -16.87
N SER A 65 13.20 -11.15 -17.64
CA SER A 65 13.13 -11.23 -19.10
C SER A 65 12.80 -12.64 -19.57
N LYS A 66 12.25 -12.77 -20.79
CA LYS A 66 11.87 -14.06 -21.38
C LYS A 66 13.09 -14.93 -21.73
N ASP A 67 14.21 -14.32 -22.11
CA ASP A 67 15.45 -14.99 -22.47
C ASP A 67 16.28 -15.44 -21.26
N GLY A 68 15.96 -14.93 -20.06
CA GLY A 68 16.67 -15.23 -18.82
C GLY A 68 18.01 -14.51 -18.66
N HIS A 69 18.38 -13.65 -19.62
CA HIS A 69 19.56 -12.78 -19.54
C HIS A 69 19.22 -11.46 -18.83
N ASP A 70 18.70 -11.58 -17.60
CA ASP A 70 18.32 -10.43 -16.78
C ASP A 70 19.16 -10.29 -15.51
N MET A 71 18.86 -9.24 -14.75
CA MET A 71 19.50 -8.91 -13.48
C MET A 71 19.48 -10.06 -12.46
N LEU A 72 18.47 -10.94 -12.51
CA LEU A 72 18.40 -12.09 -11.61
C LEU A 72 19.54 -13.08 -11.89
N ALA A 73 20.00 -13.22 -13.14
CA ALA A 73 21.14 -14.08 -13.48
C ALA A 73 22.42 -13.54 -12.84
N ALA A 74 22.71 -12.26 -13.01
CA ALA A 74 23.88 -11.60 -12.41
C ALA A 74 23.86 -11.70 -10.88
N LEU A 75 22.72 -11.41 -10.24
CA LEU A 75 22.56 -11.53 -8.78
C LEU A 75 22.72 -12.98 -8.30
N THR A 76 22.26 -13.96 -9.09
CA THR A 76 22.39 -15.38 -8.75
C THR A 76 23.84 -15.85 -8.76
N MET A 77 24.70 -15.20 -9.55
CA MET A 77 26.13 -15.51 -9.67
C MET A 77 26.97 -14.74 -8.63
N ALA A 78 26.50 -13.59 -8.16
CA ALA A 78 27.22 -12.72 -7.23
C ALA A 78 27.53 -13.37 -5.87
N LEU A 79 28.75 -13.91 -5.74
CA LEU A 79 29.24 -14.59 -4.53
C LEU A 79 29.34 -13.71 -3.27
N PHE A 80 29.37 -12.38 -3.41
CA PHE A 80 29.47 -11.45 -2.28
C PHE A 80 28.12 -11.08 -1.65
N ILE A 81 27.00 -11.51 -2.24
CA ILE A 81 25.67 -11.20 -1.72
C ILE A 81 25.20 -12.37 -0.84
N THR A 82 25.20 -12.17 0.46
CA THR A 82 24.78 -13.19 1.45
C THR A 82 23.39 -12.94 2.02
N SER A 83 22.87 -11.72 1.90
CA SER A 83 21.55 -11.31 2.37
C SER A 83 21.03 -10.13 1.55
N MET A 84 19.70 -9.94 1.54
CA MET A 84 19.05 -8.81 0.90
C MET A 84 17.99 -8.21 1.81
N GLU A 85 18.06 -6.90 2.02
CA GLU A 85 17.10 -6.15 2.84
C GLU A 85 15.78 -5.89 2.09
N ASP A 86 15.85 -5.55 0.80
CA ASP A 86 14.68 -5.24 -0.03
C ASP A 86 14.82 -5.82 -1.43
N ILE A 87 13.82 -6.59 -1.88
CA ILE A 87 13.77 -7.16 -3.23
C ILE A 87 12.43 -6.81 -3.86
N THR A 88 12.48 -6.10 -4.99
CA THR A 88 11.33 -5.93 -5.87
C THR A 88 11.54 -6.76 -7.12
N CYS A 89 10.67 -7.74 -7.36
CA CYS A 89 10.70 -8.61 -8.55
C CYS A 89 9.48 -8.35 -9.42
N ILE A 90 9.72 -7.94 -10.66
CA ILE A 90 8.71 -7.64 -11.67
C ILE A 90 8.70 -8.77 -12.69
N PHE A 91 7.60 -9.52 -12.72
CA PHE A 91 7.40 -10.62 -13.66
C PHE A 91 6.95 -10.07 -15.02
N PRO A 92 7.32 -10.74 -16.13
CA PRO A 92 6.82 -10.36 -17.44
C PRO A 92 5.29 -10.54 -17.47
N HIS A 93 4.61 -9.71 -18.27
CA HIS A 93 3.18 -9.87 -18.50
C HIS A 93 2.87 -11.28 -19.01
N PRO A 94 1.95 -12.03 -18.38
CA PRO A 94 1.50 -13.31 -18.92
C PRO A 94 0.86 -13.09 -20.30
N SER A 95 0.84 -14.09 -21.16
CA SER A 95 -0.04 -14.00 -22.33
C SER A 95 -1.49 -13.95 -21.85
N CYS A 96 -2.37 -13.20 -22.52
CA CYS A 96 -3.81 -13.23 -22.25
C CYS A 96 -4.49 -14.57 -22.61
N THR A 97 -3.71 -15.64 -22.78
CA THR A 97 -4.20 -17.01 -23.03
C THR A 97 -3.84 -17.99 -21.92
N SER A 98 -2.75 -17.78 -21.16
CA SER A 98 -2.29 -18.74 -20.17
C SER A 98 -1.32 -18.14 -19.16
N VAL A 99 -1.39 -18.63 -17.91
CA VAL A 99 -0.44 -18.31 -16.84
C VAL A 99 0.84 -19.15 -16.88
N LEU A 100 0.88 -20.20 -17.71
CA LEU A 100 2.01 -21.12 -17.81
C LEU A 100 3.36 -20.42 -18.10
N PRO A 101 3.44 -19.38 -18.95
CA PRO A 101 4.70 -18.68 -19.20
C PRO A 101 5.33 -18.05 -17.94
N LEU A 102 4.56 -17.82 -16.87
CA LEU A 102 5.09 -17.28 -15.60
C LEU A 102 5.79 -18.33 -14.75
N ILE A 103 5.49 -19.62 -14.94
CA ILE A 103 5.99 -20.70 -14.09
C ILE A 103 7.52 -20.79 -14.07
N PRO A 104 8.23 -20.74 -15.22
CA PRO A 104 9.70 -20.73 -15.23
C PRO A 104 10.29 -19.55 -14.44
N HIS A 105 9.68 -18.36 -14.55
CA HIS A 105 10.10 -17.16 -13.84
C HIS A 105 9.91 -17.29 -12.32
N LEU A 106 8.74 -17.80 -11.88
CA LEU A 106 8.46 -18.08 -10.47
C LEU A 106 9.48 -19.06 -9.88
N ASN A 107 9.78 -20.15 -10.59
CA ASN A 107 10.74 -21.16 -10.14
C ASN A 107 12.19 -20.63 -10.13
N ARG A 108 12.57 -19.80 -11.10
CA ARG A 108 13.89 -19.16 -11.13
C ARG A 108 14.06 -18.20 -9.96
N PHE A 109 13.06 -17.35 -9.71
CA PHE A 109 13.09 -16.43 -8.57
C PHE A 109 13.05 -17.17 -7.23
N ARG A 110 12.25 -18.24 -7.11
CA ARG A 110 12.24 -19.10 -5.91
C ARG A 110 13.62 -19.70 -5.63
N ARG A 111 14.31 -20.22 -6.65
CA ARG A 111 15.67 -20.78 -6.51
C ARG A 111 16.68 -19.73 -6.07
N PHE A 112 16.56 -18.51 -6.61
CA PHE A 112 17.38 -17.39 -6.18
C PHE A 112 17.16 -17.06 -4.70
N VAL A 113 15.90 -16.84 -4.28
CA VAL A 113 15.55 -16.56 -2.88
C VAL A 113 16.04 -17.68 -1.95
N ALA A 114 15.95 -18.94 -2.37
CA ALA A 114 16.37 -20.08 -1.57
C ALA A 114 17.88 -20.12 -1.25
N LYS A 115 18.71 -19.34 -1.95
CA LYS A 115 20.14 -19.22 -1.63
C LYS A 115 20.39 -18.40 -0.36
N PHE A 116 19.48 -17.50 0.00
CA PHE A 116 19.66 -16.62 1.13
C PHE A 116 19.18 -17.26 2.43
N PRO A 117 19.89 -17.08 3.56
CA PRO A 117 19.39 -17.47 4.87
C PRO A 117 18.24 -16.56 5.32
N SER A 118 18.26 -15.28 4.92
CA SER A 118 17.24 -14.29 5.24
C SER A 118 17.04 -13.29 4.11
N VAL A 119 15.79 -12.90 3.88
CA VAL A 119 15.37 -11.80 3.02
C VAL A 119 14.47 -10.88 3.85
N GLY A 120 14.67 -9.56 3.80
CA GLY A 120 13.90 -8.61 4.60
C GLY A 120 12.50 -8.37 4.04
N ARG A 121 12.39 -7.46 3.08
CA ARG A 121 11.16 -7.06 2.41
C ARG A 121 11.14 -7.59 0.99
N VAL A 122 10.01 -8.12 0.56
CA VAL A 122 9.84 -8.61 -0.82
C VAL A 122 8.58 -8.05 -1.44
N THR A 123 8.73 -7.44 -2.61
CA THR A 123 7.63 -7.00 -3.47
C THR A 123 7.60 -7.87 -4.73
N LEU A 124 6.52 -8.63 -4.91
CA LEU A 124 6.24 -9.37 -6.13
C LEU A 124 5.26 -8.59 -6.99
N GLN A 125 5.62 -8.26 -8.22
CA GLN A 125 4.75 -7.59 -9.17
C GLN A 125 4.45 -8.55 -10.32
N LEU A 126 3.26 -9.17 -10.30
CA LEU A 126 2.89 -10.25 -11.23
C LEU A 126 2.55 -9.78 -12.64
N ASP A 127 2.25 -8.49 -12.80
CA ASP A 127 1.80 -7.92 -14.06
C ASP A 127 2.04 -6.40 -14.13
N ALA A 128 1.76 -5.78 -15.29
CA ALA A 128 1.51 -4.37 -15.42
C ALA A 128 0.19 -3.96 -14.73
N ARG A 129 0.13 -2.69 -14.32
CA ARG A 129 -1.08 -2.08 -13.78
C ARG A 129 -2.20 -2.17 -14.81
N ASN A 130 -3.40 -2.58 -14.39
CA ASN A 130 -4.62 -2.66 -15.22
C ASN A 130 -4.63 -3.70 -16.35
N SER A 131 -3.85 -4.78 -16.22
CA SER A 131 -4.02 -5.94 -17.11
C SER A 131 -5.41 -6.56 -16.94
N MET A 132 -6.17 -6.63 -18.04
CA MET A 132 -7.53 -7.18 -18.11
C MET A 132 -7.56 -8.60 -18.69
N CYS A 133 -6.41 -9.29 -18.77
CA CYS A 133 -6.37 -10.66 -19.27
C CYS A 133 -7.21 -11.56 -18.35
N ASN A 134 -8.05 -12.44 -18.91
CA ASN A 134 -8.98 -13.28 -18.12
C ASN A 134 -8.69 -14.79 -18.21
N SER A 135 -7.49 -15.16 -18.64
CA SER A 135 -7.17 -16.55 -18.96
C SER A 135 -6.25 -17.17 -17.91
N THR A 136 -6.77 -18.12 -17.16
CA THR A 136 -5.94 -18.95 -16.26
C THR A 136 -5.44 -20.23 -16.91
N GLY A 137 -5.89 -20.50 -18.14
CA GLY A 137 -5.78 -21.81 -18.76
C GLY A 137 -6.72 -22.83 -18.10
N ASP A 138 -6.48 -24.10 -18.40
CA ASP A 138 -7.20 -25.24 -17.85
C ASP A 138 -6.82 -25.51 -16.37
N ASP A 139 -7.47 -26.51 -15.76
CA ASP A 139 -7.21 -26.91 -14.38
C ASP A 139 -5.76 -27.38 -14.15
N ALA A 140 -5.11 -27.93 -15.18
CA ALA A 140 -3.71 -28.35 -15.09
C ALA A 140 -2.77 -27.14 -14.99
N ALA A 141 -2.98 -26.12 -15.83
CA ALA A 141 -2.25 -24.86 -15.79
C ALA A 141 -2.45 -24.14 -14.46
N LEU A 142 -3.69 -24.06 -13.97
CA LEU A 142 -3.99 -23.48 -12.67
C LEU A 142 -3.27 -24.22 -11.55
N ARG A 143 -3.28 -25.56 -11.54
CA ARG A 143 -2.61 -26.36 -10.50
C ARG A 143 -1.09 -26.19 -10.54
N ALA A 144 -0.51 -26.14 -11.73
CA ALA A 144 0.92 -25.93 -11.92
C ALA A 144 1.33 -24.53 -11.42
N TRP A 145 0.58 -23.49 -11.82
CA TRP A 145 0.78 -22.12 -11.33
C TRP A 145 0.64 -22.04 -9.82
N SER A 146 -0.42 -22.65 -9.28
CA SER A 146 -0.71 -22.72 -7.85
C SER A 146 0.46 -23.33 -7.09
N SER A 147 0.90 -24.51 -7.48
CA SER A 147 2.04 -25.18 -6.86
C SER A 147 3.31 -24.33 -6.87
N CYS A 148 3.62 -23.68 -8.00
CA CYS A 148 4.82 -22.86 -8.14
C CYS A 148 4.75 -21.56 -7.33
N PHE A 149 3.63 -20.84 -7.40
CA PHE A 149 3.44 -19.58 -6.67
C PHE A 149 3.38 -19.83 -5.16
N GLY A 150 2.59 -20.81 -4.70
CA GLY A 150 2.57 -21.21 -3.29
C GLY A 150 3.93 -21.68 -2.79
N GLY A 151 4.69 -22.40 -3.62
CA GLY A 151 6.07 -22.79 -3.33
C GLY A 151 7.02 -21.60 -3.17
N LEU A 152 6.85 -20.55 -3.98
CA LEU A 152 7.60 -19.30 -3.84
C LEU A 152 7.22 -18.57 -2.55
N LEU A 153 5.93 -18.40 -2.27
CA LEU A 153 5.44 -17.73 -1.06
C LEU A 153 5.92 -18.43 0.22
N ASN A 154 5.84 -19.76 0.26
CA ASN A 154 6.40 -20.55 1.37
C ASN A 154 7.92 -20.39 1.48
N CYS A 155 8.65 -20.38 0.35
CA CYS A 155 10.09 -20.13 0.36
C CYS A 155 10.43 -18.77 1.01
N LEU A 156 9.69 -17.71 0.66
CA LEU A 156 9.89 -16.37 1.22
C LEU A 156 9.71 -16.35 2.74
N VAL A 157 8.65 -16.99 3.24
CA VAL A 157 8.43 -17.09 4.68
C VAL A 157 9.49 -17.96 5.37
N GLU A 158 9.92 -19.06 4.74
CA GLU A 158 11.04 -19.88 5.24
C GLU A 158 12.36 -19.10 5.31
N ARG A 159 12.54 -18.09 4.45
CA ARG A 159 13.70 -17.19 4.44
C ARG A 159 13.48 -15.92 5.25
N ARG A 160 12.67 -15.98 6.31
CA ARG A 160 12.51 -14.91 7.30
C ARG A 160 12.11 -13.54 6.71
N CYS A 161 11.31 -13.56 5.64
CA CYS A 161 10.65 -12.36 5.10
C CYS A 161 9.81 -11.69 6.18
N SER A 162 10.08 -10.41 6.47
CA SER A 162 9.34 -9.62 7.46
C SER A 162 8.18 -8.84 6.87
N GLU A 163 8.28 -8.47 5.59
CA GLU A 163 7.24 -7.75 4.85
C GLU A 163 7.09 -8.31 3.43
N LEU A 164 5.87 -8.73 3.10
CA LEU A 164 5.53 -9.22 1.77
C LEU A 164 4.51 -8.30 1.11
N THR A 165 4.85 -7.78 -0.06
CA THR A 165 3.93 -7.06 -0.94
C THR A 165 3.68 -7.89 -2.20
N VAL A 166 2.42 -8.11 -2.58
CA VAL A 166 2.07 -8.72 -3.88
C VAL A 166 1.17 -7.78 -4.66
N ARG A 167 1.62 -7.38 -5.85
CA ARG A 167 1.00 -6.36 -6.70
C ARG A 167 0.51 -6.95 -8.01
N TYR A 168 -0.68 -6.52 -8.42
CA TYR A 168 -1.32 -6.85 -9.69
C TYR A 168 -1.50 -8.35 -9.92
N GLY A 169 -1.95 -8.77 -11.10
CA GLY A 169 -2.31 -10.16 -11.37
C GLY A 169 -3.81 -10.42 -11.23
N GLY A 170 -4.62 -9.50 -11.76
CA GLY A 170 -6.08 -9.65 -11.83
C GLY A 170 -6.54 -10.83 -12.70
N TYR A 171 -5.64 -11.46 -13.47
CA TYR A 171 -6.00 -12.51 -14.42
C TYR A 171 -6.57 -13.80 -13.83
N LEU A 172 -6.48 -13.99 -12.51
CA LEU A 172 -7.06 -15.14 -11.79
C LEU A 172 -8.42 -14.84 -11.16
N THR A 173 -8.90 -13.60 -11.15
CA THR A 173 -10.13 -13.24 -10.42
C THR A 173 -11.38 -13.85 -11.01
N ARG A 174 -11.44 -14.00 -12.33
CA ARG A 174 -12.60 -14.56 -13.05
C ARG A 174 -12.66 -16.08 -13.07
N SER A 175 -11.68 -16.74 -12.46
CA SER A 175 -11.67 -18.20 -12.39
C SER A 175 -12.60 -18.80 -11.36
N TYR A 176 -13.01 -18.00 -10.40
CA TYR A 176 -13.79 -18.46 -9.28
C TYR A 176 -14.99 -17.55 -9.11
N GLU A 177 -16.12 -18.20 -8.97
CA GLU A 177 -17.39 -17.57 -8.68
C GLU A 177 -17.79 -17.91 -7.25
N LEU A 178 -18.62 -17.05 -6.66
CA LEU A 178 -19.21 -17.35 -5.36
C LEU A 178 -20.22 -18.48 -5.53
N THR A 179 -20.10 -19.54 -4.73
CA THR A 179 -21.07 -20.63 -4.77
C THR A 179 -22.39 -20.14 -4.16
N VAL A 180 -23.37 -19.88 -5.01
CA VAL A 180 -24.75 -19.62 -4.58
C VAL A 180 -25.48 -20.95 -4.47
N PRO A 181 -25.99 -21.33 -3.27
CA PRO A 181 -26.72 -22.60 -3.13
C PRO A 181 -27.89 -22.69 -4.12
N PRO A 182 -28.02 -23.82 -4.86
CA PRO A 182 -29.13 -24.03 -5.80
C PRO A 182 -30.44 -24.04 -5.01
N GLY A 183 -31.24 -22.99 -5.16
CA GLY A 183 -32.45 -22.72 -4.37
C GLY A 183 -32.54 -21.27 -3.86
N LEU A 184 -31.40 -20.61 -3.67
CA LEU A 184 -31.35 -19.19 -3.28
C LEU A 184 -31.20 -18.22 -4.46
N ALA A 185 -30.97 -18.73 -5.67
CA ALA A 185 -30.83 -17.91 -6.89
C ALA A 185 -32.06 -17.02 -7.20
N LYS A 186 -33.25 -17.35 -6.66
CA LYS A 186 -34.47 -16.53 -6.80
C LYS A 186 -34.62 -15.45 -5.72
N PHE A 187 -33.81 -15.47 -4.66
CA PHE A 187 -33.95 -14.53 -3.54
C PHE A 187 -32.95 -13.38 -3.64
N ARG A 188 -33.39 -12.17 -3.30
CA ARG A 188 -32.52 -10.98 -3.19
C ARG A 188 -31.25 -11.30 -2.39
N VAL A 189 -30.11 -10.84 -2.90
CA VAL A 189 -28.72 -10.97 -2.39
C VAL A 189 -28.59 -10.98 -0.86
N ARG A 190 -29.42 -10.20 -0.14
CA ARG A 190 -29.47 -10.16 1.33
C ARG A 190 -29.67 -11.52 2.01
N ASN A 191 -30.40 -12.45 1.39
CA ASN A 191 -30.66 -13.77 1.99
C ASN A 191 -29.49 -14.74 1.78
N VAL A 192 -28.75 -14.60 0.68
CA VAL A 192 -27.53 -15.40 0.40
C VAL A 192 -26.47 -15.14 1.45
N LEU A 193 -26.21 -13.87 1.79
CA LEU A 193 -25.25 -13.50 2.85
C LEU A 193 -25.62 -14.05 4.24
N ARG A 194 -26.92 -14.19 4.55
CA ARG A 194 -27.37 -14.80 5.82
C ARG A 194 -27.12 -16.31 5.83
N ALA A 195 -27.36 -17.00 4.72
CA ALA A 195 -27.08 -18.42 4.58
C ALA A 195 -25.57 -18.70 4.65
N MET A 196 -24.75 -17.86 4.00
CA MET A 196 -23.30 -17.95 4.10
C MET A 196 -22.81 -17.78 5.53
N ARG A 197 -23.34 -16.82 6.31
CA ARG A 197 -23.00 -16.70 7.74
C ARG A 197 -23.25 -18.00 8.51
N ALA A 198 -24.39 -18.66 8.29
CA ALA A 198 -24.71 -19.90 9.00
C ALA A 198 -23.73 -21.04 8.66
N LEU A 199 -23.18 -21.06 7.45
CA LEU A 199 -22.18 -22.05 7.01
C LEU A 199 -20.77 -21.76 7.54
N LEU A 200 -20.35 -20.49 7.51
CA LEU A 200 -19.01 -20.07 7.93
C LEU A 200 -18.76 -20.25 9.43
N PHE A 201 -19.79 -20.12 10.29
CA PHE A 201 -19.61 -20.28 11.74
C PHE A 201 -19.54 -21.74 12.23
N ARG A 202 -19.73 -22.75 11.37
CA ARG A 202 -19.88 -24.17 11.81
C ARG A 202 -18.67 -25.08 11.51
N SER A 203 -17.60 -24.63 10.85
CA SER A 203 -16.47 -25.51 10.49
C SER A 203 -15.11 -24.83 10.58
N GLN A 204 -14.21 -25.36 11.42
CA GLN A 204 -12.80 -24.97 11.48
C GLN A 204 -11.91 -25.70 10.45
N SER A 205 -12.49 -26.54 9.58
CA SER A 205 -11.73 -27.27 8.55
C SER A 205 -11.69 -26.51 7.23
N GLY A 206 -10.61 -26.66 6.44
CA GLY A 206 -10.41 -26.03 5.12
C GLY A 206 -11.53 -26.26 4.08
N LYS A 207 -12.55 -27.06 4.42
CA LYS A 207 -13.81 -27.21 3.69
C LYS A 207 -14.62 -25.92 3.57
N GLU A 208 -14.37 -24.90 4.40
CA GLU A 208 -15.08 -23.61 4.36
C GLU A 208 -14.86 -22.85 3.04
N LEU A 209 -13.62 -22.83 2.54
CA LEU A 209 -13.27 -22.15 1.29
C LEU A 209 -13.96 -22.81 0.09
N ASP A 210 -13.92 -24.14 0.08
CA ASP A 210 -14.51 -25.01 -0.94
C ASP A 210 -16.05 -24.92 -1.04
N GLN A 211 -16.70 -24.45 0.02
CA GLN A 211 -18.15 -24.20 0.03
C GLN A 211 -18.49 -22.77 -0.40
N THR A 212 -17.53 -21.85 -0.28
CA THR A 212 -17.74 -20.42 -0.53
C THR A 212 -17.48 -20.10 -2.00
N PHE A 213 -16.44 -20.70 -2.59
CA PHE A 213 -16.02 -20.44 -3.96
C PHE A 213 -16.01 -21.71 -4.79
N CYS A 214 -16.49 -21.60 -6.03
CA CYS A 214 -16.40 -22.66 -7.03
C CYS A 214 -15.67 -22.18 -8.27
N ARG A 215 -14.92 -23.10 -8.90
CA ARG A 215 -14.33 -22.87 -10.22
C ARG A 215 -15.47 -22.60 -11.21
N SER A 216 -15.35 -21.55 -12.04
CA SER A 216 -16.32 -21.29 -13.09
C SER A 216 -16.40 -22.49 -14.04
N ALA A 217 -17.62 -22.90 -14.41
CA ALA A 217 -17.84 -24.09 -15.21
C ALA A 217 -17.15 -24.02 -16.59
N GLU A 218 -16.98 -22.81 -17.12
CA GLU A 218 -16.27 -22.56 -18.39
C GLU A 218 -14.76 -22.80 -18.29
N GLN A 219 -14.19 -22.72 -17.08
CA GLN A 219 -12.75 -22.76 -16.85
C GLN A 219 -12.24 -24.07 -16.23
N GLY A 220 -13.15 -24.96 -15.82
CA GLY A 220 -12.81 -26.28 -15.32
C GLY A 220 -13.68 -26.75 -14.14
N LYS A 221 -13.31 -27.87 -13.54
CA LYS A 221 -14.05 -28.50 -12.43
C LYS A 221 -13.21 -28.58 -11.15
N GLN A 222 -11.90 -28.39 -11.23
CA GLN A 222 -11.04 -28.56 -10.07
C GLN A 222 -11.07 -27.37 -9.13
N ARG A 223 -11.15 -27.71 -7.84
CA ARG A 223 -10.89 -26.83 -6.72
C ARG A 223 -9.39 -26.79 -6.43
N GLY A 224 -8.60 -26.40 -7.43
CA GLY A 224 -7.17 -26.17 -7.21
C GLY A 224 -7.03 -25.12 -6.12
N ALA A 225 -6.62 -25.51 -4.92
CA ALA A 225 -6.29 -24.58 -3.85
C ALA A 225 -4.78 -24.50 -3.74
N LEU A 226 -4.24 -23.31 -3.48
CA LEU A 226 -2.85 -23.24 -3.02
C LEU A 226 -2.72 -24.09 -1.77
N PRO A 227 -1.62 -24.85 -1.63
CA PRO A 227 -1.33 -25.48 -0.35
C PRO A 227 -1.29 -24.39 0.71
N ALA A 228 -1.81 -24.72 1.89
CA ALA A 228 -1.65 -23.90 3.08
C ALA A 228 -0.17 -23.61 3.35
N ILE A 229 0.11 -22.68 4.25
CA ILE A 229 1.48 -22.41 4.65
C ILE A 229 2.14 -23.70 5.13
N SER A 230 3.38 -23.97 4.72
CA SER A 230 4.09 -25.17 5.18
C SER A 230 4.34 -25.06 6.69
N SER A 231 4.30 -26.19 7.41
CA SER A 231 4.61 -26.21 8.85
C SER A 231 6.05 -25.73 9.14
N LYS A 232 6.95 -25.93 8.18
CA LYS A 232 8.31 -25.38 8.22
C LYS A 232 8.29 -23.85 8.14
N ALA A 233 7.60 -23.30 7.13
CA ALA A 233 7.44 -21.86 6.95
C ALA A 233 6.80 -21.19 8.18
N ALA A 234 5.70 -21.75 8.70
CA ALA A 234 5.03 -21.22 9.88
C ALA A 234 5.97 -21.10 11.10
N ARG A 235 6.77 -22.14 11.38
CA ARG A 235 7.70 -22.15 12.52
C ARG A 235 8.86 -21.17 12.39
N SER A 236 9.30 -20.87 11.18
CA SER A 236 10.39 -19.93 10.91
C SER A 236 9.92 -18.52 10.57
N SER A 237 8.60 -18.27 10.58
CA SER A 237 8.03 -17.04 10.06
C SER A 237 8.39 -15.84 10.92
N THR A 238 8.88 -14.80 10.27
CA THR A 238 9.05 -13.45 10.83
C THR A 238 8.15 -12.44 10.13
N LEU A 239 7.19 -12.92 9.32
CA LEU A 239 6.30 -12.08 8.51
C LEU A 239 5.35 -11.30 9.41
N ARG A 240 5.57 -10.00 9.51
CA ARG A 240 4.79 -9.06 10.35
C ARG A 240 3.83 -8.19 9.54
N SER A 241 4.20 -7.89 8.31
CA SER A 241 3.44 -7.02 7.41
C SER A 241 3.10 -7.75 6.11
N LEU A 242 1.81 -7.75 5.76
CA LEU A 242 1.31 -8.28 4.51
C LEU A 242 0.56 -7.20 3.75
N ARG A 243 1.10 -6.79 2.60
CA ARG A 243 0.49 -5.80 1.72
C ARG A 243 -0.03 -6.46 0.46
N ILE A 244 -1.35 -6.51 0.34
CA ILE A 244 -2.04 -7.12 -0.78
C ILE A 244 -2.49 -6.01 -1.72
N GLN A 245 -1.88 -5.99 -2.90
CA GLN A 245 -2.25 -5.17 -4.04
C GLN A 245 -2.68 -6.01 -5.24
N SER A 246 -3.09 -7.24 -4.96
CA SER A 246 -3.47 -8.21 -5.97
C SER A 246 -4.68 -8.99 -5.49
N ALA A 247 -5.70 -9.02 -6.33
CA ALA A 247 -6.87 -9.84 -6.12
C ALA A 247 -6.52 -11.34 -6.02
N VAL A 248 -5.36 -11.77 -6.53
CA VAL A 248 -4.91 -13.16 -6.49
C VAL A 248 -4.79 -13.73 -5.08
N LEU A 249 -4.48 -12.89 -4.07
CA LEU A 249 -4.32 -13.30 -2.68
C LEU A 249 -5.60 -13.23 -1.86
N VAL A 250 -6.63 -12.54 -2.37
CA VAL A 250 -7.96 -12.44 -1.73
C VAL A 250 -8.99 -13.34 -2.41
N MET A 251 -8.58 -14.06 -3.46
CA MET A 251 -9.39 -15.04 -4.18
C MET A 251 -8.69 -16.40 -4.25
N PRO A 252 -9.43 -17.51 -4.40
CA PRO A 252 -8.83 -18.78 -4.78
C PRO A 252 -8.06 -18.64 -6.12
N PRO A 253 -7.00 -19.43 -6.32
CA PRO A 253 -6.52 -20.49 -5.44
C PRO A 253 -5.73 -19.98 -4.23
N SER A 254 -5.29 -18.71 -4.20
CA SER A 254 -4.29 -18.25 -3.22
C SER A 254 -4.85 -17.79 -1.89
N LEU A 255 -6.17 -17.54 -1.81
CA LEU A 255 -6.83 -17.17 -0.56
C LEU A 255 -6.53 -18.18 0.56
N ASN A 256 -6.46 -19.49 0.27
CA ASN A 256 -6.12 -20.49 1.29
C ASN A 256 -4.74 -20.24 1.93
N TRP A 257 -3.73 -19.91 1.11
CA TRP A 257 -2.41 -19.57 1.60
C TRP A 257 -2.46 -18.30 2.46
N THR A 258 -3.17 -17.26 2.00
CA THR A 258 -3.32 -15.99 2.74
C THR A 258 -3.96 -16.21 4.11
N LEU A 259 -5.07 -16.94 4.18
CA LEU A 259 -5.75 -17.26 5.44
C LEU A 259 -4.85 -18.07 6.37
N SER A 260 -4.10 -19.02 5.82
CA SER A 260 -3.16 -19.84 6.57
C SER A 260 -1.99 -19.03 7.13
N ALA A 261 -1.45 -18.09 6.34
CA ALA A 261 -0.40 -17.16 6.77
C ALA A 261 -0.92 -16.23 7.87
N LEU A 262 -2.12 -15.66 7.74
CA LEU A 262 -2.71 -14.80 8.77
C LEU A 262 -2.92 -15.53 10.11
N ARG A 263 -3.25 -16.83 10.08
CA ARG A 263 -3.43 -17.66 11.28
C ARG A 263 -2.11 -18.08 11.93
N SER A 264 -1.08 -18.33 11.13
CA SER A 264 0.12 -19.05 11.57
C SER A 264 1.36 -18.16 11.70
N CYS A 265 1.39 -17.02 11.01
CA CYS A 265 2.46 -16.05 11.06
C CYS A 265 2.15 -14.94 12.08
N PRO A 266 3.17 -14.25 12.62
CA PRO A 266 2.98 -13.12 13.53
C PRO A 266 2.60 -11.82 12.78
N ILE A 267 1.67 -11.91 11.83
CA ILE A 267 1.21 -10.77 11.03
C ILE A 267 0.39 -9.84 11.93
N THR A 268 0.86 -8.61 12.07
CA THR A 268 0.20 -7.55 12.85
C THR A 268 -0.32 -6.43 11.95
N SER A 269 0.25 -6.29 10.75
CA SER A 269 -0.14 -5.29 9.76
C SER A 269 -0.65 -5.91 8.46
N LEU A 270 -1.84 -5.46 8.04
CA LEU A 270 -2.48 -5.85 6.78
C LEU A 270 -2.86 -4.60 6.01
N THR A 271 -2.44 -4.53 4.76
CA THR A 271 -2.86 -3.47 3.83
C THR A 271 -3.54 -4.09 2.63
N LEU A 272 -4.76 -3.68 2.33
CA LEU A 272 -5.48 -4.01 1.10
C LEU A 272 -5.55 -2.74 0.25
N PHE A 273 -4.96 -2.77 -0.94
CA PHE A 273 -4.80 -1.58 -1.76
C PHE A 273 -4.91 -1.84 -3.26
N GLN A 274 -5.66 -1.04 -4.03
CA GLN A 274 -5.79 -1.22 -5.49
C GLN A 274 -6.29 -2.60 -5.90
N ILE A 275 -7.36 -3.07 -5.26
CA ILE A 275 -7.97 -4.38 -5.55
C ILE A 275 -9.37 -4.15 -6.12
N SER A 276 -9.64 -4.75 -7.27
CA SER A 276 -10.95 -4.73 -7.92
C SER A 276 -11.59 -6.11 -7.83
N LEU A 277 -12.75 -6.20 -7.19
CA LEU A 277 -13.55 -7.42 -7.01
C LEU A 277 -15.04 -7.09 -7.07
N GLU A 278 -15.87 -8.10 -7.29
CA GLU A 278 -17.32 -7.95 -7.16
C GLU A 278 -17.72 -7.77 -5.68
N LEU A 279 -18.85 -7.10 -5.46
CA LEU A 279 -19.33 -6.73 -4.12
C LEU A 279 -19.55 -7.94 -3.21
N GLU A 280 -20.14 -9.01 -3.75
CA GLU A 280 -20.42 -10.24 -3.03
C GLU A 280 -19.12 -10.96 -2.64
N ILE A 281 -18.11 -10.89 -3.50
CA ILE A 281 -16.80 -11.48 -3.27
C ILE A 281 -16.11 -10.76 -2.11
N TRP A 282 -16.16 -9.42 -2.06
CA TRP A 282 -15.61 -8.65 -0.95
C TRP A 282 -16.18 -9.08 0.39
N ALA A 283 -17.51 -9.20 0.48
CA ALA A 283 -18.17 -9.60 1.71
C ALA A 283 -17.68 -10.97 2.20
N ALA A 284 -17.52 -11.95 1.30
CA ALA A 284 -17.01 -13.28 1.62
C ALA A 284 -15.52 -13.25 2.00
N ALA A 285 -14.68 -12.62 1.19
CA ALA A 285 -13.23 -12.54 1.41
C ALA A 285 -12.89 -11.87 2.74
N LEU A 286 -13.48 -10.70 3.03
CA LEU A 286 -13.25 -9.99 4.30
C LEU A 286 -13.73 -10.79 5.51
N THR A 287 -14.85 -11.51 5.39
CA THR A 287 -15.37 -12.38 6.44
C THR A 287 -14.37 -13.47 6.81
N LEU A 288 -13.74 -14.09 5.81
CA LEU A 288 -12.70 -15.12 5.97
C LEU A 288 -11.39 -14.53 6.50
N ILE A 289 -10.95 -13.38 5.97
CA ILE A 289 -9.72 -12.71 6.40
C ILE A 289 -9.82 -12.30 7.88
N ALA A 290 -10.97 -11.75 8.30
CA ALA A 290 -11.18 -11.37 9.69
C ALA A 290 -11.12 -12.57 10.64
N SER A 291 -11.67 -13.72 10.24
CA SER A 291 -11.61 -14.93 11.08
C SER A 291 -10.19 -15.49 11.17
N ALA A 292 -9.36 -15.27 10.14
CA ALA A 292 -7.98 -15.70 10.10
C ALA A 292 -7.01 -14.77 10.83
N ALA A 293 -7.35 -13.48 11.01
CA ALA A 293 -6.45 -12.45 11.55
C ALA A 293 -6.97 -11.76 12.83
N PRO A 294 -7.35 -12.50 13.90
CA PRO A 294 -7.89 -11.89 15.12
C PRO A 294 -6.88 -11.00 15.87
N ASN A 295 -5.58 -11.15 15.58
CA ASN A 295 -4.49 -10.44 16.24
C ASN A 295 -4.03 -9.18 15.52
N LEU A 296 -4.72 -8.77 14.45
CA LEU A 296 -4.33 -7.62 13.66
C LEU A 296 -4.39 -6.32 14.47
N THR A 297 -3.32 -5.54 14.43
CA THR A 297 -3.19 -4.23 15.11
C THR A 297 -3.26 -3.08 14.13
N ASP A 298 -2.74 -3.28 12.91
CA ASP A 298 -2.66 -2.27 11.87
C ASP A 298 -3.44 -2.73 10.64
N LEU A 299 -4.42 -1.92 10.24
CA LEU A 299 -5.23 -2.17 9.07
C LEU A 299 -5.27 -0.93 8.18
N SER A 300 -4.95 -1.09 6.90
CA SER A 300 -5.09 -0.04 5.88
C SER A 300 -5.90 -0.55 4.69
N LEU A 301 -6.97 0.15 4.34
CA LEU A 301 -7.91 -0.18 3.27
C LEU A 301 -8.04 1.02 2.33
N SER A 302 -7.51 0.95 1.10
CA SER A 302 -7.60 2.10 0.18
C SER A 302 -7.71 1.65 -1.27
N GLU A 303 -8.38 2.44 -2.13
CA GLU A 303 -8.52 2.10 -3.56
C GLU A 303 -9.08 0.69 -3.79
N LEU A 304 -10.16 0.32 -3.10
CA LEU A 304 -10.86 -0.94 -3.29
C LEU A 304 -12.12 -0.69 -4.11
N ASP A 305 -12.22 -1.28 -5.30
CA ASP A 305 -13.40 -1.08 -6.15
C ASP A 305 -14.56 -1.95 -5.67
N ALA A 306 -15.78 -1.43 -5.80
CA ALA A 306 -17.04 -2.14 -5.57
C ALA A 306 -17.18 -2.84 -4.20
N ILE A 307 -16.50 -2.35 -3.18
CA ILE A 307 -16.73 -2.74 -1.78
C ILE A 307 -17.85 -1.88 -1.19
N ALA A 308 -18.75 -2.43 -0.35
CA ALA A 308 -19.75 -1.63 0.37
C ALA A 308 -19.26 -1.22 1.77
N ALA A 309 -19.69 -0.04 2.22
CA ALA A 309 -19.33 0.47 3.55
C ALA A 309 -19.73 -0.50 4.67
N VAL A 310 -20.89 -1.14 4.53
CA VAL A 310 -21.39 -2.13 5.49
C VAL A 310 -20.44 -3.33 5.69
N ASP A 311 -19.70 -3.71 4.66
CA ASP A 311 -18.79 -4.85 4.73
C ASP A 311 -17.46 -4.47 5.38
N ILE A 312 -17.00 -3.23 5.17
CA ILE A 312 -15.89 -2.65 5.94
C ILE A 312 -16.23 -2.60 7.44
N LEU A 313 -17.43 -2.13 7.79
CA LEU A 313 -17.87 -2.06 9.19
C LEU A 313 -17.95 -3.44 9.85
N LYS A 314 -18.48 -4.45 9.14
CA LYS A 314 -18.50 -5.84 9.61
C LYS A 314 -17.09 -6.42 9.73
N PHE A 315 -16.20 -6.07 8.82
CA PHE A 315 -14.81 -6.52 8.83
C PHE A 315 -14.09 -5.96 10.06
N CYS A 316 -14.13 -4.64 10.26
CA CYS A 316 -13.52 -3.98 11.41
C CYS A 316 -14.11 -4.45 12.76
N SER A 317 -15.41 -4.77 12.83
CA SER A 317 -16.02 -5.24 14.09
C SER A 317 -15.52 -6.61 14.56
N ARG A 318 -14.84 -7.36 13.68
CA ARG A 318 -14.22 -8.65 14.00
C ARG A 318 -12.74 -8.53 14.37
N LEU A 319 -12.19 -7.32 14.41
CA LEU A 319 -10.78 -7.05 14.66
C LEU A 319 -10.62 -6.26 15.98
N PRO A 320 -10.80 -6.91 17.14
CA PRO A 320 -10.89 -6.23 18.43
C PRO A 320 -9.56 -5.61 18.90
N ARG A 321 -8.43 -6.01 18.30
CA ARG A 321 -7.08 -5.58 18.68
C ARG A 321 -6.52 -4.42 17.85
N LEU A 322 -7.31 -3.85 16.94
CA LEU A 322 -6.86 -2.74 16.10
C LEU A 322 -6.43 -1.54 16.94
N THR A 323 -5.19 -1.08 16.70
CA THR A 323 -4.59 0.13 17.23
C THR A 323 -4.52 1.22 16.18
N ASN A 324 -4.29 0.86 14.91
CA ASN A 324 -4.20 1.79 13.80
C ASN A 324 -5.15 1.34 12.68
N LEU A 325 -6.05 2.24 12.28
CA LEU A 325 -7.02 2.00 11.22
C LEU A 325 -6.94 3.12 10.20
N GLU A 326 -6.62 2.75 8.97
CA GLU A 326 -6.66 3.62 7.80
C GLU A 326 -7.73 3.12 6.82
N ILE A 327 -8.62 4.02 6.43
CA ILE A 327 -9.62 3.84 5.38
C ILE A 327 -9.38 4.98 4.41
N GLY A 328 -9.00 4.69 3.16
CA GLY A 328 -8.82 5.71 2.12
C GLY A 328 -10.11 6.04 1.38
N ASP A 329 -10.05 7.05 0.52
CA ASP A 329 -11.25 7.78 0.07
C ASP A 329 -11.88 7.34 -1.23
N ASN A 330 -11.18 6.52 -2.03
CA ASN A 330 -11.79 5.96 -3.24
C ASN A 330 -12.91 4.95 -2.94
N LEU A 331 -13.35 4.88 -1.68
CA LEU A 331 -14.47 4.11 -1.19
C LEU A 331 -15.78 4.91 -1.20
N GLU A 332 -15.86 6.13 -1.75
CA GLU A 332 -17.14 6.86 -1.85
C GLU A 332 -18.20 6.12 -2.69
N ALA A 333 -17.77 5.34 -3.69
CA ALA A 333 -18.65 4.43 -4.43
C ALA A 333 -19.31 3.35 -3.55
N ALA A 334 -18.75 3.09 -2.35
CA ALA A 334 -19.26 2.14 -1.37
C ALA A 334 -20.59 2.57 -0.71
N GLY A 335 -21.04 3.80 -0.99
CA GLY A 335 -22.17 4.45 -0.33
C GLY A 335 -21.82 5.00 1.05
N THR A 336 -22.62 5.94 1.55
CA THR A 336 -22.37 6.54 2.85
C THR A 336 -22.73 5.55 3.98
N PRO A 337 -21.86 5.38 5.01
CA PRO A 337 -22.16 4.58 6.19
C PRO A 337 -23.48 4.94 6.87
N THR A 338 -23.96 6.17 6.73
CA THR A 338 -25.22 6.66 7.30
C THR A 338 -26.46 5.97 6.73
N GLN A 339 -26.39 5.45 5.50
CA GLN A 339 -27.47 4.67 4.90
C GLN A 339 -27.54 3.24 5.42
N CYS A 340 -26.49 2.76 6.10
CA CYS A 340 -26.50 1.47 6.75
C CYS A 340 -27.43 1.55 7.96
N ARG A 341 -28.74 1.31 7.75
CA ARG A 341 -29.71 1.11 8.83
C ARG A 341 -29.10 0.10 9.79
N ALA A 342 -28.78 0.56 10.99
CA ALA A 342 -28.12 -0.22 12.01
C ALA A 342 -28.90 -1.51 12.25
N GLY A 343 -28.49 -2.59 11.59
CA GLY A 343 -28.89 -3.92 12.01
C GLY A 343 -28.41 -4.06 13.45
N LYS A 344 -29.29 -4.53 14.34
CA LYS A 344 -28.91 -4.84 15.73
C LYS A 344 -27.63 -5.70 15.71
N GLY A 345 -26.48 -5.12 16.08
CA GLY A 345 -25.30 -5.89 16.48
C GLY A 345 -24.07 -5.99 15.55
N SER A 346 -23.70 -4.97 14.75
CA SER A 346 -22.38 -5.00 14.08
C SER A 346 -21.63 -3.67 14.10
N TRP A 347 -21.67 -2.99 15.24
CA TRP A 347 -20.82 -1.81 15.45
C TRP A 347 -19.43 -2.28 15.88
N PRO A 348 -18.36 -1.78 15.25
CA PRO A 348 -17.01 -2.08 15.71
C PRO A 348 -16.76 -1.43 17.07
N GLU A 349 -16.34 -2.25 18.03
CA GLU A 349 -15.89 -1.77 19.34
C GLU A 349 -14.37 -1.57 19.32
N PHE A 350 -13.94 -0.35 19.01
CA PHE A 350 -12.52 0.00 18.97
C PHE A 350 -11.99 0.35 20.37
N ARG A 351 -11.74 -0.68 21.17
CA ARG A 351 -11.25 -0.52 22.56
C ARG A 351 -9.77 -0.10 22.64
N HIS A 352 -9.00 -0.38 21.59
CA HIS A 352 -7.56 -0.19 21.55
C HIS A 352 -7.08 0.80 20.47
N LEU A 353 -8.00 1.40 19.71
CA LEU A 353 -7.63 2.26 18.60
C LEU A 353 -7.02 3.57 19.09
N VAL A 354 -5.79 3.83 18.65
CA VAL A 354 -4.95 4.98 18.98
C VAL A 354 -4.91 5.97 17.82
N SER A 355 -4.80 5.46 16.58
CA SER A 355 -4.81 6.26 15.36
C SER A 355 -5.95 5.84 14.45
N LEU A 356 -6.73 6.83 14.01
CA LEU A 356 -7.79 6.67 13.02
C LEU A 356 -7.56 7.63 11.87
N ARG A 357 -7.44 7.11 10.66
CA ARG A 357 -7.41 7.87 9.41
C ARG A 357 -8.56 7.39 8.53
N ALA A 358 -9.57 8.22 8.29
CA ALA A 358 -10.75 7.79 7.53
C ALA A 358 -11.55 8.97 6.94
N PRO A 359 -12.40 8.74 5.93
CA PRO A 359 -13.38 9.72 5.48
C PRO A 359 -14.29 10.15 6.63
N ALA A 360 -14.72 11.40 6.63
CA ALA A 360 -15.50 11.97 7.73
C ALA A 360 -16.74 11.14 8.09
N ASP A 361 -17.41 10.53 7.10
CA ASP A 361 -18.60 9.71 7.34
C ASP A 361 -18.29 8.42 8.11
N PHE A 362 -17.13 7.80 7.87
CA PHE A 362 -16.65 6.66 8.67
C PHE A 362 -16.25 7.10 10.08
N VAL A 363 -15.55 8.23 10.21
CA VAL A 363 -15.18 8.81 11.53
C VAL A 363 -16.43 9.02 12.38
N ARG A 364 -17.45 9.72 11.85
CA ARG A 364 -18.73 9.93 12.53
C ARG A 364 -19.36 8.60 12.93
N HIS A 365 -19.42 7.64 12.02
CA HIS A 365 -20.02 6.33 12.28
C HIS A 365 -19.31 5.58 13.42
N PHE A 366 -17.97 5.62 13.47
CA PHE A 366 -17.18 4.98 14.52
C PHE A 366 -17.29 5.65 15.89
N MET A 367 -17.70 6.91 15.95
CA MET A 367 -17.95 7.66 17.19
C MET A 367 -19.37 7.45 17.78
N LEU A 368 -20.31 6.91 17.00
CA LEU A 368 -21.68 6.68 17.46
C LEU A 368 -21.77 5.74 18.67
N PRO A 369 -21.03 4.62 18.76
CA PRO A 369 -21.01 3.80 19.97
C PRO A 369 -20.30 4.50 21.13
N ARG A 370 -20.94 4.60 22.30
CA ARG A 370 -20.40 5.32 23.47
C ARG A 370 -19.13 4.72 24.07
N THR A 371 -18.86 3.46 23.77
CA THR A 371 -17.73 2.70 24.32
C THR A 371 -16.51 2.69 23.40
N SER A 372 -16.63 3.21 22.18
CA SER A 372 -15.58 3.18 21.16
C SER A 372 -14.58 4.34 21.30
N LEU A 373 -13.37 4.18 20.75
CA LEU A 373 -12.37 5.24 20.55
C LEU A 373 -11.82 5.94 21.81
N ARG A 374 -11.94 5.32 23.00
CA ARG A 374 -11.47 5.91 24.27
C ARG A 374 -9.96 6.17 24.34
N LYS A 375 -9.17 5.49 23.50
CA LYS A 375 -7.71 5.62 23.45
C LYS A 375 -7.23 6.44 22.25
N LEU A 376 -8.14 7.08 21.53
CA LEU A 376 -7.82 7.80 20.30
C LEU A 376 -6.96 9.04 20.63
N THR A 377 -5.71 9.04 20.16
CA THR A 377 -4.79 10.17 20.33
C THR A 377 -4.53 10.89 19.02
N SER A 378 -4.75 10.24 17.88
CA SER A 378 -4.55 10.80 16.54
C SER A 378 -5.79 10.54 15.69
N LEU A 379 -6.35 11.61 15.12
CA LEU A 379 -7.50 11.55 14.23
C LEU A 379 -7.17 12.29 12.93
N CYS A 380 -7.12 11.58 11.82
CA CYS A 380 -6.98 12.16 10.49
C CYS A 380 -8.29 12.01 9.72
N ILE A 381 -8.91 13.14 9.37
CA ILE A 381 -10.14 13.18 8.59
C ILE A 381 -9.78 13.44 7.13
N LEU A 382 -10.31 12.58 6.27
CA LEU A 382 -10.05 12.59 4.85
C LEU A 382 -11.17 13.30 4.09
N PHE A 383 -10.82 14.22 3.19
CA PHE A 383 -11.72 14.92 2.26
C PHE A 383 -11.14 14.92 0.85
N TYR A 384 -11.88 14.32 -0.08
CA TYR A 384 -11.41 14.01 -1.44
C TYR A 384 -12.44 14.46 -2.47
N GLY A 385 -12.07 14.39 -3.75
CA GLY A 385 -12.99 14.65 -4.85
C GLY A 385 -13.28 16.14 -5.01
N LYS A 386 -14.54 16.49 -5.29
CA LYS A 386 -15.04 17.87 -5.39
C LYS A 386 -15.76 18.27 -4.10
N THR A 387 -15.14 18.02 -2.94
CA THR A 387 -15.76 18.41 -1.66
C THR A 387 -15.65 19.92 -1.50
N HIS A 388 -16.78 20.61 -1.47
CA HIS A 388 -16.84 22.05 -1.23
C HIS A 388 -16.49 22.38 0.24
N MET A 389 -16.01 23.60 0.51
CA MET A 389 -15.71 24.03 1.89
C MET A 389 -16.93 23.96 2.81
N SER A 390 -18.13 24.19 2.27
CA SER A 390 -19.40 24.01 2.96
C SER A 390 -19.58 22.55 3.43
N ASP A 391 -19.33 21.56 2.57
CA ASP A 391 -19.40 20.14 2.92
C ASP A 391 -18.35 19.76 3.99
N ILE A 392 -17.13 20.28 3.85
CA ILE A 392 -16.07 20.11 4.87
C ILE A 392 -16.57 20.65 6.21
N SER A 393 -17.14 21.85 6.22
CA SER A 393 -17.64 22.49 7.44
C SER A 393 -18.73 21.66 8.12
N VAL A 394 -19.72 21.18 7.37
CA VAL A 394 -20.85 20.39 7.89
C VAL A 394 -20.38 19.04 8.44
N LYS A 395 -19.44 18.39 7.75
CA LYS A 395 -18.86 17.11 8.17
C LYS A 395 -17.99 17.28 9.41
N LEU A 396 -17.13 18.30 9.44
CA LEU A 396 -16.31 18.65 10.61
C LEU A 396 -17.18 19.00 11.81
N LEU A 397 -18.26 19.74 11.61
CA LEU A 397 -19.21 20.08 12.65
C LEU A 397 -19.78 18.84 13.33
N GLY A 398 -20.23 17.88 12.53
CA GLY A 398 -20.77 16.62 13.05
C GLY A 398 -19.73 15.77 13.78
N VAL A 399 -18.48 15.76 13.32
CA VAL A 399 -17.39 15.07 14.05
C VAL A 399 -17.06 15.81 15.34
N GLY A 400 -16.96 17.14 15.29
CA GLY A 400 -16.67 18.01 16.41
C GLY A 400 -17.68 17.86 17.55
N GLN A 401 -18.97 17.87 17.25
CA GLN A 401 -20.04 17.62 18.22
C GLN A 401 -19.87 16.28 18.91
N LEU A 402 -19.60 15.21 18.15
CA LEU A 402 -19.39 13.87 18.70
C LEU A 402 -18.12 13.81 19.57
N MET A 403 -17.05 14.50 19.19
CA MET A 403 -15.84 14.60 20.02
C MET A 403 -16.13 15.33 21.34
N ALA A 404 -16.85 16.45 21.30
CA ALA A 404 -17.23 17.21 22.48
C ALA A 404 -18.13 16.40 23.43
N GLU A 405 -19.17 15.74 22.90
CA GLU A 405 -20.06 14.85 23.66
C GLU A 405 -19.30 13.70 24.34
N ARG A 406 -18.24 13.20 23.68
CA ARG A 406 -17.40 12.09 24.17
C ARG A 406 -16.22 12.54 25.01
N ARG A 407 -15.97 13.86 25.10
CA ARG A 407 -14.76 14.45 25.69
C ARG A 407 -13.47 13.88 25.10
N LEU A 408 -13.46 13.68 23.77
CA LEU A 408 -12.27 13.27 23.03
C LEU A 408 -11.49 14.51 22.60
N SER A 409 -10.17 14.47 22.75
CA SER A 409 -9.26 15.53 22.32
C SER A 409 -8.05 14.97 21.56
N PRO A 410 -8.27 14.24 20.44
CA PRO A 410 -7.16 13.73 19.64
C PRO A 410 -6.46 14.88 18.92
N ASN A 411 -5.20 14.65 18.53
CA ASN A 411 -4.53 15.50 17.55
C ASN A 411 -5.26 15.36 16.22
N LEU A 412 -5.97 16.43 15.83
CA LEU A 412 -6.78 16.47 14.63
C LEU A 412 -5.96 16.90 13.42
N THR A 413 -5.91 16.04 12.41
CA THR A 413 -5.31 16.30 11.11
C THR A 413 -6.40 16.30 10.04
N LEU A 414 -6.42 17.29 9.15
CA LEU A 414 -7.26 17.22 7.94
C LEU A 414 -6.40 16.89 6.74
N SER A 415 -6.79 15.86 5.98
CA SER A 415 -6.16 15.50 4.72
C SER A 415 -7.10 15.91 3.58
N LEU A 416 -6.66 16.85 2.76
CA LEU A 416 -7.46 17.43 1.70
C LEU A 416 -6.78 17.15 0.36
N SER A 417 -7.50 16.56 -0.57
CA SER A 417 -7.00 16.39 -1.94
C SER A 417 -7.64 17.44 -2.86
N LEU A 418 -6.83 18.42 -3.26
CA LEU A 418 -7.26 19.60 -4.01
C LEU A 418 -6.95 19.40 -5.50
N TYR A 419 -7.97 19.01 -6.27
CA TYR A 419 -7.81 18.61 -7.68
C TYR A 419 -8.20 19.67 -8.71
N SER A 420 -8.93 20.71 -8.32
CA SER A 420 -9.44 21.71 -9.26
C SER A 420 -9.24 23.14 -8.75
N GLU A 421 -9.03 24.06 -9.69
CA GLU A 421 -9.02 25.51 -9.42
C GLU A 421 -10.33 25.98 -8.78
N THR A 422 -11.44 25.29 -9.04
CA THR A 422 -12.74 25.60 -8.43
C THR A 422 -12.75 25.47 -6.91
N MET A 423 -11.89 24.64 -6.33
CA MET A 423 -11.77 24.59 -4.87
C MET A 423 -11.14 25.86 -4.30
N VAL A 424 -10.31 26.55 -5.09
CA VAL A 424 -9.66 27.79 -4.66
C VAL A 424 -10.65 28.95 -4.67
N SER A 425 -11.66 28.94 -5.56
CA SER A 425 -12.71 29.97 -5.58
C SER A 425 -13.72 29.83 -4.44
N ASP A 426 -13.97 28.61 -3.95
CA ASP A 426 -14.84 28.37 -2.79
C ASP A 426 -14.33 29.04 -1.49
N PHE A 427 -13.09 29.57 -1.49
CA PHE A 427 -12.50 30.27 -0.34
C PHE A 427 -13.14 31.62 -0.04
N ASP A 428 -13.61 32.31 -1.08
CA ASP A 428 -14.22 33.62 -0.88
C ASP A 428 -15.56 33.48 -0.13
N GLU A 429 -16.19 32.30 -0.20
CA GLU A 429 -17.40 31.95 0.56
C GLU A 429 -17.10 31.56 2.03
N VAL A 430 -15.84 31.34 2.41
CA VAL A 430 -15.45 30.87 3.75
C VAL A 430 -15.59 31.96 4.81
N GLU A 431 -15.52 33.25 4.43
CA GLU A 431 -15.77 34.35 5.37
C GLU A 431 -17.20 34.31 5.95
N GLU A 432 -18.12 33.64 5.26
CA GLU A 432 -19.51 33.43 5.69
C GLU A 432 -19.71 32.19 6.58
N LEU A 433 -18.64 31.44 6.92
CA LEU A 433 -18.77 30.30 7.82
C LEU A 433 -19.31 30.77 9.18
N SER A 434 -20.36 30.09 9.66
CA SER A 434 -20.92 30.33 10.99
C SER A 434 -19.83 30.24 12.07
N ASP A 435 -19.94 31.07 13.11
CA ASP A 435 -18.98 31.08 14.23
C ASP A 435 -18.86 29.72 14.92
N TYR A 436 -19.90 28.90 14.80
CA TYR A 436 -19.92 27.53 15.30
C TYR A 436 -18.94 26.61 14.57
N VAL A 437 -18.80 26.74 13.25
CA VAL A 437 -17.80 25.98 12.48
C VAL A 437 -16.39 26.44 12.84
N LYS A 438 -16.19 27.76 13.00
CA LYS A 438 -14.88 28.33 13.37
C LYS A 438 -14.33 27.72 14.65
N GLN A 439 -15.18 27.40 15.63
CA GLN A 439 -14.77 26.74 16.88
C GLN A 439 -14.07 25.38 16.66
N TYR A 440 -14.51 24.59 15.68
CA TYR A 440 -13.92 23.27 15.41
C TYR A 440 -12.72 23.34 14.48
N ILE A 441 -12.68 24.32 13.59
CA ILE A 441 -11.52 24.63 12.74
C ILE A 441 -10.29 24.97 13.61
N VAL A 442 -10.50 25.67 14.71
CA VAL A 442 -9.45 25.98 15.72
C VAL A 442 -8.90 24.70 16.38
N CYS A 443 -9.59 23.56 16.34
CA CYS A 443 -9.05 22.31 16.88
C CYS A 443 -8.09 21.58 15.93
N VAL A 444 -7.99 22.00 14.67
CA VAL A 444 -7.13 21.35 13.66
C VAL A 444 -5.67 21.72 13.94
N GLY A 445 -4.88 20.72 14.37
CA GLY A 445 -3.46 20.91 14.66
C GLY A 445 -2.55 20.69 13.45
N SER A 446 -3.01 19.93 12.45
CA SER A 446 -2.23 19.67 11.24
C SER A 446 -3.08 19.60 9.98
N LEU A 447 -2.50 20.03 8.86
CA LEU A 447 -3.07 19.91 7.52
C LEU A 447 -2.17 19.04 6.65
N THR A 448 -2.76 18.15 5.87
CA THR A 448 -2.10 17.44 4.78
C THR A 448 -2.82 17.79 3.50
N LEU A 449 -2.14 18.45 2.58
CA LEU A 449 -2.70 18.90 1.32
C LEU A 449 -2.05 18.09 0.20
N GLU A 450 -2.86 17.32 -0.50
CA GLU A 450 -2.47 16.67 -1.75
C GLU A 450 -2.91 17.57 -2.90
N VAL A 451 -1.94 18.22 -3.55
CA VAL A 451 -2.22 19.33 -4.47
C VAL A 451 -1.69 19.03 -5.87
N ALA A 452 -2.45 19.41 -6.89
CA ALA A 452 -1.87 19.82 -8.18
C ALA A 452 -1.20 21.19 -8.00
N PRO A 453 -0.19 21.59 -8.80
CA PRO A 453 0.62 22.78 -8.58
C PRO A 453 -0.21 23.98 -8.13
N PHE A 454 -0.05 24.32 -6.85
CA PHE A 454 -0.87 25.32 -6.17
C PHE A 454 -0.14 26.66 -6.23
N SER A 455 -0.83 27.80 -6.23
CA SER A 455 -0.11 29.05 -6.02
C SER A 455 0.33 29.13 -4.54
N PRO A 456 1.53 29.63 -4.22
CA PRO A 456 1.93 29.89 -2.85
C PRO A 456 0.95 30.78 -2.07
N VAL A 457 0.22 31.66 -2.77
CA VAL A 457 -0.76 32.56 -2.19
C VAL A 457 -1.98 31.79 -1.69
N ASP A 458 -2.46 30.83 -2.48
CA ASP A 458 -3.60 30.01 -2.09
C ASP A 458 -3.27 29.16 -0.87
N LEU A 459 -2.05 28.62 -0.78
CA LEU A 459 -1.62 27.90 0.42
C LEU A 459 -1.65 28.79 1.67
N ALA A 460 -1.18 30.04 1.57
CA ALA A 460 -1.26 30.96 2.70
C ALA A 460 -2.71 31.25 3.10
N ARG A 461 -3.63 31.37 2.14
CA ARG A 461 -5.08 31.48 2.42
C ARG A 461 -5.60 30.27 3.18
N TRP A 462 -5.25 29.06 2.76
CA TRP A 462 -5.60 27.84 3.48
C TRP A 462 -5.07 27.85 4.91
N ILE A 463 -3.80 28.19 5.12
CA ILE A 463 -3.19 28.21 6.46
C ILE A 463 -3.89 29.21 7.38
N ARG A 464 -4.25 30.41 6.87
CA ARG A 464 -4.95 31.43 7.67
C ARG A 464 -6.30 30.96 8.21
N LEU A 465 -6.97 30.06 7.49
CA LEU A 465 -8.27 29.54 7.94
C LEU A 465 -8.15 28.60 9.12
N PHE A 466 -7.01 27.97 9.32
CA PHE A 466 -6.78 27.04 10.42
C PHE A 466 -5.76 27.64 11.39
N PRO A 467 -6.17 28.59 12.25
CA PRO A 467 -5.23 29.39 13.05
C PRO A 467 -4.37 28.53 13.97
N SER A 468 -4.84 27.36 14.39
CA SER A 468 -4.11 26.48 15.32
C SER A 468 -3.22 25.45 14.65
N VAL A 469 -3.09 25.47 13.33
CA VAL A 469 -2.24 24.52 12.61
C VAL A 469 -0.77 24.80 12.89
N GLN A 470 -0.09 23.77 13.41
CA GLN A 470 1.33 23.79 13.70
C GLN A 470 2.15 23.10 12.62
N GLN A 471 1.52 22.19 11.86
CA GLN A 471 2.19 21.41 10.83
C GLN A 471 1.36 21.33 9.54
N VAL A 472 1.95 21.71 8.42
CA VAL A 472 1.39 21.54 7.07
C VAL A 472 2.24 20.54 6.30
N CYS A 473 1.62 19.51 5.73
CA CYS A 473 2.25 18.55 4.85
C CYS A 473 1.73 18.76 3.42
N LEU A 474 2.62 18.95 2.46
CA LEU A 474 2.32 19.18 1.06
C LEU A 474 2.83 18.00 0.25
N ASN A 475 1.92 17.34 -0.45
CA ASN A 475 2.23 16.25 -1.36
C ASN A 475 1.84 16.65 -2.78
N PHE A 476 2.82 16.81 -3.67
CA PHE A 476 2.52 17.16 -5.07
C PHE A 476 2.22 15.91 -5.88
N ARG A 477 1.06 15.88 -6.55
CA ARG A 477 0.76 14.82 -7.54
C ARG A 477 1.63 14.95 -8.77
N THR A 478 1.75 16.17 -9.29
CA THR A 478 2.64 16.51 -10.38
C THR A 478 3.71 17.45 -9.84
N LYS A 479 4.96 16.99 -9.88
CA LYS A 479 6.08 17.79 -9.38
C LYS A 479 6.16 19.09 -10.19
N PRO A 480 6.23 20.26 -9.54
CA PRO A 480 6.48 21.50 -10.26
C PRO A 480 7.82 21.41 -11.01
N PRO A 481 7.96 22.07 -12.17
CA PRO A 481 9.14 21.96 -13.02
C PRO A 481 10.45 22.35 -12.30
N ASP A 482 10.36 23.25 -11.31
CA ASP A 482 11.44 23.56 -10.38
C ASP A 482 10.94 23.52 -8.93
N VAL A 483 11.01 22.31 -8.34
CA VAL A 483 10.61 22.08 -6.94
C VAL A 483 11.39 22.97 -5.97
N ARG A 484 12.68 23.23 -6.20
CA ARG A 484 13.50 24.01 -5.25
C ARG A 484 13.07 25.47 -5.24
N SER A 485 12.93 26.08 -6.41
CA SER A 485 12.46 27.47 -6.53
C SER A 485 11.03 27.62 -6.02
N TYR A 486 10.15 26.66 -6.34
CA TYR A 486 8.79 26.62 -5.84
C TYR A 486 8.74 26.54 -4.31
N THR A 487 9.43 25.57 -3.69
CA THR A 487 9.51 25.44 -2.23
C THR A 487 10.07 26.70 -1.58
N LYS A 488 11.08 27.35 -2.18
CA LYS A 488 11.62 28.60 -1.65
C LYS A 488 10.58 29.73 -1.65
N ARG A 489 9.85 29.92 -2.76
CA ARG A 489 8.77 30.92 -2.84
C ARG A 489 7.63 30.61 -1.87
N LEU A 490 7.28 29.34 -1.76
CA LEU A 490 6.27 28.85 -0.84
C LEU A 490 6.62 29.19 0.62
N LEU A 491 7.85 28.87 1.04
CA LEU A 491 8.33 29.19 2.39
C LEU A 491 8.35 30.71 2.64
N GLN A 492 8.71 31.52 1.64
CA GLN A 492 8.69 32.99 1.76
C GLN A 492 7.29 33.55 1.96
N VAL A 493 6.29 33.05 1.23
CA VAL A 493 4.90 33.49 1.36
C VAL A 493 4.32 33.03 2.69
N VAL A 494 4.48 31.75 3.02
CA VAL A 494 3.96 31.19 4.27
C VAL A 494 4.60 31.83 5.50
N ASN A 495 5.89 32.20 5.47
CA ASN A 495 6.52 32.86 6.61
C ASN A 495 5.94 34.26 6.92
N LYS A 496 5.33 34.94 5.94
CA LYS A 496 4.62 36.20 6.17
C LYS A 496 3.29 35.98 6.89
N ASP A 497 2.66 34.84 6.65
CA ASP A 497 1.32 34.49 7.12
C ASP A 497 1.32 33.33 8.14
N ARG A 498 2.45 33.11 8.80
CA ARG A 498 2.71 31.83 9.49
C ARG A 498 1.77 31.53 10.65
N GLY A 499 1.15 32.51 11.28
CA GLY A 499 0.33 32.27 12.48
C GLY A 499 1.09 31.41 13.51
N TYR A 500 0.53 30.24 13.85
CA TYR A 500 1.13 29.24 14.74
C TYR A 500 1.90 28.11 14.02
N LEU A 501 2.08 28.21 12.71
CA LEU A 501 2.76 27.20 11.91
C LEU A 501 4.25 27.12 12.27
N GLN A 502 4.68 25.92 12.64
CA GLN A 502 6.05 25.62 13.03
C GLN A 502 6.79 24.85 11.94
N THR A 503 6.09 23.92 11.28
CA THR A 503 6.71 22.96 10.37
C THR A 503 5.95 22.85 9.06
N ILE A 504 6.67 22.87 7.94
CA ILE A 504 6.14 22.51 6.63
C ILE A 504 6.89 21.29 6.11
N VAL A 505 6.17 20.23 5.78
CA VAL A 505 6.72 19.05 5.13
C VAL A 505 6.37 19.13 3.65
N VAL A 506 7.37 19.08 2.77
CA VAL A 506 7.19 19.19 1.32
C VAL A 506 7.77 17.95 0.64
N ASP A 507 6.92 17.11 0.05
CA ASP A 507 7.30 15.81 -0.53
C ASP A 507 8.19 14.98 0.44
N GLY A 508 7.79 14.94 1.70
CA GLY A 508 8.49 14.23 2.78
C GLY A 508 9.73 14.93 3.35
N LYS A 509 10.11 16.12 2.85
CA LYS A 509 11.20 16.92 3.43
C LYS A 509 10.66 17.92 4.43
N THR A 510 11.14 17.83 5.67
CA THR A 510 10.74 18.73 6.76
C THR A 510 11.50 20.05 6.70
N HIS A 511 10.77 21.15 6.73
CA HIS A 511 11.27 22.52 6.84
C HIS A 511 10.74 23.12 8.15
N VAL A 512 11.64 23.39 9.08
CA VAL A 512 11.32 24.10 10.32
C VAL A 512 11.32 25.60 10.02
N LEU A 513 10.25 26.29 10.39
CA LEU A 513 10.16 27.73 10.23
C LEU A 513 10.81 28.40 11.44
N ASP A 514 12.06 28.85 11.31
CA ASP A 514 12.77 29.50 12.40
C ASP A 514 12.06 30.77 12.86
N SER A 515 11.91 30.92 14.18
CA SER A 515 11.37 32.12 14.80
C SER A 515 12.28 33.34 14.59
N GLU A 516 13.61 33.13 14.53
CA GLU A 516 14.63 34.18 14.50
C GLU A 516 14.87 34.81 13.10
N SER A 517 14.70 34.04 12.04
CA SER A 517 14.90 34.51 10.64
C SER A 517 13.96 35.64 10.24
N THR A 518 12.78 35.73 10.87
CA THR A 518 11.79 36.79 10.63
C THR A 518 12.26 38.15 11.18
N VAL A 519 13.10 38.16 12.22
CA VAL A 519 13.68 39.40 12.77
C VAL A 519 14.71 40.02 11.80
N GLN A 520 15.47 39.19 11.08
CA GLN A 520 16.48 39.69 10.14
C GLN A 520 15.89 40.19 8.80
N ILE A 521 14.81 39.57 8.30
CA ILE A 521 14.16 40.02 7.06
C ILE A 521 13.46 41.37 7.26
N ILE A 522 12.78 41.58 8.40
CA ILE A 522 12.13 42.86 8.74
C ILE A 522 13.17 43.98 8.93
N ARG A 523 14.35 43.67 9.50
CA ARG A 523 15.45 44.65 9.60
C ARG A 523 16.01 45.06 8.24
N LYS A 524 16.07 44.16 7.25
CA LYS A 524 16.51 44.52 5.88
C LYS A 524 15.48 45.28 5.07
N THR A 525 14.18 45.06 5.27
CA THR A 525 13.14 45.83 4.54
C THR A 525 13.00 47.27 5.08
N ARG A 526 13.30 47.51 6.37
CA ARG A 526 13.37 48.88 6.91
C ARG A 526 14.52 49.73 6.37
N TYR A 527 15.58 49.11 5.86
CA TYR A 527 16.74 49.82 5.28
C TYR A 527 16.59 50.21 3.80
N TYR A 528 15.50 49.79 3.13
CA TYR A 528 15.21 50.14 1.74
C TYR A 528 13.98 51.07 1.59
N LEU A 529 13.38 51.47 2.72
CA LEU A 529 12.25 52.43 2.78
C LEU A 529 12.59 53.67 3.64
N SER A 530 13.88 53.89 3.88
CA SER A 530 14.49 55.12 4.37
C SER A 530 15.59 55.50 3.40
#